data_AF-G5DWI1-F1
#
_entry.id   AF-G5DWI1-F1
#
_cell.length_a   1.000
_cell.length_b   1.000
_cell.length_c   1.000
_cell.angle_alpha   90.00
_cell.angle_beta   90.00
_cell.angle_gamma   90.00
#
_symmetry.space_group_name_H-M   'P 1'
#
loop_
_entity.id
_entity.type
_entity.pdbx_description
1 polymer ?
#
loop_
_entity_poly.entity_id
_entity_poly.type
_entity_poly.pdbx_seq_one_letter_code
_entity_poly.pdbx_strand_id
1 'polypeptide(L)'
;ILLLESADDLSVDIPDAVNVLALFVARAVVDDILPPAFITRVQKILPESSKGLQAIQVAEKSYLSAPHHAELVERKWGGSTHLTVEEVKKKITDLLGEYAENGDTMEACRCIRELGVSFFHHEVVKRALVLSMEKPSAEPLIRKLLEEASDEGLISSSQMIKGFYRMEEILDDLCLDIPAARSLFQSLIPKAISEGWLDPSFAKSATEDGAVPRQDNEKVKRYKEEVVTM
;
A
#
# COMPACT_ATOMS: atom_id res chain seq x y z
N ILE A 1 14.74 -28.47 3.05
CA ILE A 1 16.14 -28.66 2.59
C ILE A 1 16.24 -28.44 1.09
N LEU A 2 15.31 -29.00 0.29
CA LEU A 2 15.20 -28.78 -1.17
C LEU A 2 15.45 -27.33 -1.65
N LEU A 3 14.88 -26.34 -0.97
CA LEU A 3 15.09 -24.92 -1.29
C LEU A 3 16.57 -24.49 -1.18
N LEU A 4 17.28 -24.96 -0.15
CA LEU A 4 18.70 -24.64 0.08
C LEU A 4 19.61 -25.43 -0.85
N GLU A 5 19.23 -26.65 -1.23
CA GLU A 5 19.95 -27.42 -2.26
C GLU A 5 19.86 -26.74 -3.63
N SER A 6 18.75 -26.03 -3.89
CA SER A 6 18.54 -25.27 -5.13
C SER A 6 19.16 -23.86 -5.08
N ALA A 7 19.86 -23.49 -4.00
CA ALA A 7 20.37 -22.12 -3.82
C ALA A 7 21.41 -21.73 -4.89
N ASP A 8 22.22 -22.69 -5.34
CA ASP A 8 23.20 -22.48 -6.39
C ASP A 8 22.54 -22.12 -7.72
N ASP A 9 21.47 -22.84 -8.09
CA ASP A 9 20.67 -22.57 -9.28
C ASP A 9 19.90 -21.24 -9.17
N LEU A 10 19.25 -20.97 -8.03
CA LEU A 10 18.52 -19.72 -7.79
C LEU A 10 19.43 -18.49 -7.90
N SER A 11 20.70 -18.64 -7.54
CA SER A 11 21.66 -17.55 -7.61
C SER A 11 22.09 -17.18 -9.03
N VAL A 12 21.72 -17.99 -10.03
CA VAL A 12 21.93 -17.65 -11.46
C VAL A 12 21.02 -16.50 -11.85
N ASP A 13 19.75 -16.54 -11.44
CA ASP A 13 18.73 -15.55 -11.79
C ASP A 13 18.62 -14.42 -10.76
N ILE A 14 18.94 -14.72 -9.49
CA ILE A 14 18.79 -13.79 -8.37
C ILE A 14 20.18 -13.59 -7.73
N PRO A 15 20.91 -12.52 -8.08
CA PRO A 15 22.26 -12.29 -7.55
C PRO A 15 22.34 -12.28 -6.01
N ASP A 16 21.25 -11.88 -5.35
CA ASP A 16 21.14 -11.78 -3.88
C ASP A 16 20.47 -13.01 -3.23
N ALA A 17 20.29 -14.12 -3.96
CA ALA A 17 19.57 -15.31 -3.49
C ALA A 17 20.06 -15.81 -2.13
N VAL A 18 21.37 -15.79 -1.88
CA VAL A 18 21.96 -16.22 -0.60
C VAL A 18 21.41 -15.41 0.57
N ASN A 19 21.36 -14.08 0.45
CA ASN A 19 20.89 -13.20 1.53
C ASN A 19 19.38 -13.32 1.71
N VAL A 20 18.62 -13.40 0.60
CA VAL A 20 17.16 -13.62 0.63
C VAL A 20 16.84 -14.95 1.34
N LEU A 21 17.53 -16.04 0.99
CA LEU A 21 17.35 -17.35 1.61
C LEU A 21 17.79 -17.35 3.08
N ALA A 22 18.90 -16.71 3.40
CA ALA A 22 19.38 -16.59 4.78
C ALA A 22 18.35 -15.89 5.67
N LEU A 23 17.79 -14.79 5.18
CA LEU A 23 16.77 -14.04 5.88
C LEU A 23 15.48 -14.85 6.01
N PHE A 24 15.10 -15.60 4.96
CA PHE A 24 13.90 -16.44 4.98
C PHE A 24 14.00 -17.53 6.05
N VAL A 25 15.16 -18.19 6.12
CA VAL A 25 15.43 -19.20 7.15
C VAL A 25 15.44 -18.57 8.54
N ALA A 26 16.09 -17.42 8.72
CA ALA A 26 16.11 -16.73 10.00
C ALA A 26 14.69 -16.36 10.47
N ARG A 27 13.84 -15.86 9.57
CA ARG A 27 12.43 -15.53 9.88
C ARG A 27 11.65 -16.78 10.24
N ALA A 28 11.80 -17.86 9.49
CA ALA A 28 11.12 -19.13 9.79
C ALA A 28 11.53 -19.70 11.16
N VAL A 29 12.76 -19.46 11.62
CA VAL A 29 13.18 -19.83 12.98
C VAL A 29 12.59 -18.89 14.03
N VAL A 30 12.57 -17.58 13.79
CA VAL A 30 11.95 -16.59 14.69
C VAL A 30 10.45 -16.78 14.84
N ASP A 31 9.77 -17.16 13.76
CA ASP A 31 8.32 -17.41 13.72
C ASP A 31 7.94 -18.83 14.20
N ASP A 32 8.89 -19.58 14.77
CA ASP A 32 8.71 -20.98 15.23
C ASP A 32 8.18 -21.96 14.16
N ILE A 33 8.29 -21.60 12.87
CA ILE A 33 7.99 -22.49 11.74
C ILE A 33 9.07 -23.57 11.60
N LEU A 34 10.33 -23.21 11.90
CA LEU A 34 11.48 -24.11 11.94
C LEU A 34 12.12 -24.10 13.34
N PRO A 35 12.43 -25.27 13.92
CA PRO A 35 13.14 -25.30 15.20
C PRO A 35 14.58 -24.80 15.04
N PRO A 36 15.21 -24.16 16.04
CA PRO A 36 16.61 -23.71 15.97
C PRO A 36 17.60 -24.82 15.60
N ALA A 37 17.31 -26.08 16.00
CA ALA A 37 18.10 -27.26 15.65
C ALA A 37 18.14 -27.55 14.12
N PHE A 38 17.24 -26.94 13.34
CA PHE A 38 17.26 -27.03 11.89
C PHE A 38 18.59 -26.53 11.30
N ILE A 39 19.11 -25.41 11.80
CA ILE A 39 20.36 -24.79 11.33
C ILE A 39 21.52 -25.79 11.44
N THR A 40 21.74 -26.33 12.64
CA THR A 40 22.84 -27.26 12.90
C THR A 40 22.69 -28.59 12.16
N ARG A 41 21.45 -29.05 11.93
CA ARG A 41 21.18 -30.25 11.13
C ARG A 41 21.54 -30.05 9.66
N VAL A 42 21.11 -28.93 9.07
CA VAL A 42 21.29 -28.67 7.64
C VAL A 42 22.75 -28.37 7.29
N GLN A 43 23.50 -27.72 8.19
CA GLN A 43 24.94 -27.51 8.02
C GLN A 43 25.72 -28.82 7.82
N LYS A 44 25.26 -29.93 8.39
CA LYS A 44 25.90 -31.25 8.27
C LYS A 44 25.52 -32.00 6.99
N ILE A 45 24.44 -31.58 6.33
CA ILE A 45 23.87 -32.26 5.16
C ILE A 45 24.34 -31.58 3.87
N LEU A 46 24.40 -30.24 3.87
CA LEU A 46 24.74 -29.47 2.67
C LEU A 46 26.24 -29.57 2.33
N PRO A 47 26.61 -29.57 1.05
CA PRO A 47 28.00 -29.52 0.62
C PRO A 47 28.71 -28.24 1.11
N GLU A 48 30.00 -28.37 1.48
CA GLU A 48 30.81 -27.25 2.00
C GLU A 48 30.89 -26.05 1.05
N SER A 49 30.86 -26.29 -0.25
CA SER A 49 30.93 -25.26 -1.28
C SER A 49 29.57 -24.74 -1.75
N SER A 50 28.46 -25.23 -1.18
CA SER A 50 27.12 -24.86 -1.66
C SER A 50 26.71 -23.47 -1.18
N LYS A 51 26.02 -22.72 -2.04
CA LYS A 51 25.38 -21.45 -1.65
C LYS A 51 24.28 -21.65 -0.61
N GLY A 52 23.68 -22.84 -0.56
CA GLY A 52 22.74 -23.22 0.49
C GLY A 52 23.38 -23.21 1.87
N LEU A 53 24.60 -23.76 1.99
CA LEU A 53 25.34 -23.73 3.24
C LEU A 53 25.73 -22.29 3.60
N GLN A 54 26.14 -21.49 2.62
CA GLN A 54 26.43 -20.07 2.82
C GLN A 54 25.21 -19.33 3.36
N ALA A 55 24.02 -19.56 2.80
CA ALA A 55 22.78 -18.95 3.28
C ALA A 55 22.48 -19.33 4.74
N ILE A 56 22.69 -20.61 5.12
CA ILE A 56 22.54 -21.06 6.51
C ILE A 56 23.54 -20.38 7.45
N GLN A 57 24.80 -20.23 7.03
CA GLN A 57 25.82 -19.56 7.83
C GLN A 57 25.51 -18.07 8.02
N VAL A 58 25.01 -17.39 6.97
CA VAL A 58 24.55 -16.00 7.07
C VAL A 58 23.34 -15.90 8.00
N ALA A 59 22.37 -16.82 7.88
CA ALA A 59 21.20 -16.85 8.75
C ALA A 59 21.59 -16.94 10.23
N GLU A 60 22.50 -17.86 10.55
CA GLU A 60 22.98 -18.07 11.91
C GLU A 60 23.78 -16.87 12.43
N LYS A 61 24.80 -16.42 11.68
CA LYS A 61 25.76 -15.42 12.16
C LYS A 61 25.21 -13.99 12.13
N SER A 62 24.48 -13.64 11.08
CA SER A 62 24.07 -12.25 10.83
C SER A 62 22.68 -11.93 11.39
N TYR A 63 21.83 -12.93 11.58
CA TYR A 63 20.46 -12.73 12.06
C TYR A 63 20.22 -13.40 13.40
N LEU A 64 20.29 -14.72 13.49
CA LEU A 64 19.87 -15.46 14.68
C LEU A 64 20.80 -15.24 15.90
N SER A 65 22.08 -15.00 15.68
CA SER A 65 23.04 -14.70 16.74
C SER A 65 23.07 -13.22 17.15
N ALA A 66 22.32 -12.36 16.45
CA ALA A 66 22.29 -10.93 16.76
C ALA A 66 21.46 -10.65 18.04
N PRO A 67 21.84 -9.65 18.85
CA PRO A 67 20.95 -9.11 19.86
C PRO A 67 19.64 -8.65 19.22
N HIS A 68 18.51 -8.91 19.88
CA HIS A 68 17.18 -8.56 19.36
C HIS A 68 16.92 -9.16 17.96
N HIS A 69 17.44 -10.36 17.68
CA HIS A 69 17.32 -11.03 16.37
C HIS A 69 15.87 -11.12 15.87
N ALA A 70 14.90 -11.34 16.76
CA ALA A 70 13.48 -11.36 16.39
C ALA A 70 13.09 -10.04 15.71
N GLU A 71 13.21 -8.92 16.43
CA GLU A 71 12.95 -7.55 15.95
C GLU A 71 13.76 -7.20 14.70
N LEU A 72 15.04 -7.58 14.66
CA LEU A 72 15.91 -7.35 13.51
C LEU A 72 15.35 -8.02 12.26
N VAL A 73 14.97 -9.29 12.36
CA VAL A 73 14.48 -10.07 11.22
C VAL A 73 13.10 -9.59 10.78
N GLU A 74 12.23 -9.16 11.70
CA GLU A 74 10.93 -8.54 11.34
C GLU A 74 11.13 -7.29 10.46
N ARG A 75 12.20 -6.54 10.68
CA ARG A 75 12.50 -5.30 9.93
C ARG A 75 13.02 -5.51 8.52
N LYS A 76 13.29 -6.74 8.12
CA LYS A 76 14.01 -7.03 6.87
C LYS A 76 13.09 -7.47 5.73
N TRP A 77 11.83 -7.84 6.00
CA TRP A 77 10.88 -8.25 4.96
C TRP A 77 9.68 -7.29 4.90
N GLY A 78 9.46 -6.69 3.73
CA GLY A 78 8.22 -5.98 3.39
C GLY A 78 8.07 -4.58 4.01
N GLY A 79 8.18 -3.54 3.16
CA GLY A 79 7.90 -2.15 3.51
C GLY A 79 8.92 -1.56 4.48
N SER A 80 9.24 -0.27 4.36
CA SER A 80 9.94 0.40 5.45
C SER A 80 9.12 0.21 6.73
N THR A 81 9.71 -0.33 7.79
CA THR A 81 9.08 -0.44 9.13
C THR A 81 8.74 0.91 9.78
N HIS A 82 8.73 1.99 8.99
CA HIS A 82 8.48 3.39 9.35
C HIS A 82 7.49 4.08 8.40
N LEU A 83 6.69 3.32 7.62
CA LEU A 83 5.50 3.88 6.95
C LEU A 83 4.28 3.07 7.35
N THR A 84 3.82 3.31 8.57
CA THR A 84 2.47 2.99 9.00
C THR A 84 1.46 3.64 8.06
N VAL A 85 0.24 3.09 8.02
CA VAL A 85 -0.86 3.68 7.25
C VAL A 85 -1.07 5.14 7.66
N GLU A 86 -0.94 5.47 8.95
CA GLU A 86 -1.09 6.84 9.44
C GLU A 86 0.04 7.77 8.98
N GLU A 87 1.29 7.29 8.92
CA GLU A 87 2.40 8.06 8.34
C GLU A 87 2.23 8.29 6.84
N VAL A 88 1.77 7.28 6.09
CA VAL A 88 1.44 7.43 4.67
C VAL A 88 0.33 8.46 4.49
N LYS A 89 -0.76 8.33 5.24
CA LYS A 89 -1.88 9.28 5.21
C LYS A 89 -1.44 10.70 5.52
N LYS A 90 -0.58 10.87 6.52
CA LYS A 90 0.01 12.16 6.88
C LYS A 90 0.84 12.74 5.73
N LYS A 91 1.74 11.95 5.13
CA LYS A 91 2.51 12.37 3.96
C LYS A 91 1.61 12.79 2.79
N ILE A 92 0.52 12.06 2.56
CA ILE A 92 -0.50 12.41 1.55
C ILE A 92 -1.18 13.73 1.89
N THR A 93 -1.57 13.96 3.15
CA THR A 93 -2.15 15.25 3.56
C THR A 93 -1.16 16.40 3.34
N ASP A 94 0.09 16.22 3.78
CA ASP A 94 1.14 17.24 3.68
C ASP A 94 1.42 17.58 2.20
N LEU A 95 1.62 16.57 1.34
CA LEU A 95 1.90 16.79 -0.09
C LEU A 95 0.75 17.48 -0.82
N LEU A 96 -0.50 17.13 -0.51
CA LEU A 96 -1.68 17.76 -1.13
C LEU A 96 -1.86 19.20 -0.64
N GLY A 97 -1.57 19.46 0.64
CA GLY A 97 -1.57 20.81 1.21
C GLY A 97 -0.53 21.70 0.55
N GLU A 98 0.70 21.22 0.40
CA GLU A 98 1.77 21.95 -0.31
C GLU A 98 1.40 22.24 -1.77
N TYR A 99 0.89 21.23 -2.48
CA TYR A 99 0.43 21.38 -3.85
C TYR A 99 -0.70 22.42 -3.99
N ALA A 100 -1.63 22.45 -3.04
CA ALA A 100 -2.73 23.42 -3.04
C ALA A 100 -2.28 24.87 -2.79
N GLU A 101 -1.04 25.10 -2.35
CA GLU A 101 -0.45 26.44 -2.22
C GLU A 101 0.47 26.80 -3.39
N ASN A 102 1.25 25.85 -3.92
CA ASN A 102 2.29 26.12 -4.93
C ASN A 102 1.91 25.72 -6.37
N GLY A 103 0.97 24.80 -6.57
CA GLY A 103 0.53 24.30 -7.88
C GLY A 103 1.57 23.47 -8.65
N ASP A 104 2.68 23.04 -8.02
CA ASP A 104 3.75 22.28 -8.68
C ASP A 104 3.31 20.82 -8.91
N THR A 105 2.82 20.56 -10.12
CA THR A 105 2.24 19.26 -10.48
C THR A 105 3.32 18.19 -10.64
N MET A 106 4.50 18.55 -11.13
CA MET A 106 5.61 17.61 -11.30
C MET A 106 6.13 17.13 -9.94
N GLU A 107 6.27 18.05 -9.00
CA GLU A 107 6.71 17.72 -7.64
C GLU A 107 5.67 16.87 -6.91
N ALA A 108 4.37 17.20 -7.01
CA ALA A 108 3.31 16.41 -6.42
C ALA A 108 3.28 14.97 -6.97
N CYS A 109 3.38 14.78 -8.29
CA CYS A 109 3.47 13.46 -8.91
C CYS A 109 4.73 12.69 -8.48
N ARG A 110 5.88 13.37 -8.35
CA ARG A 110 7.12 12.79 -7.82
C ARG A 110 6.92 12.29 -6.38
N CYS A 111 6.35 13.13 -5.51
CA CYS A 111 6.06 12.78 -4.12
C CYS A 111 5.13 11.57 -4.02
N ILE A 112 4.06 11.51 -4.81
CA ILE A 112 3.14 10.35 -4.87
C ILE A 112 3.90 9.08 -5.28
N ARG A 113 4.76 9.15 -6.29
CA ARG A 113 5.57 8.01 -6.76
C ARG A 113 6.53 7.51 -5.69
N GLU A 114 7.14 8.43 -4.95
CA GLU A 114 8.09 8.13 -3.86
C GLU A 114 7.42 7.51 -2.63
N LEU A 115 6.08 7.59 -2.48
CA LEU A 115 5.38 6.87 -1.43
C LEU A 115 5.52 5.35 -1.56
N GLY A 116 5.69 4.83 -2.78
CA GLY A 116 5.92 3.39 -3.02
C GLY A 116 4.73 2.48 -2.67
N VAL A 117 3.51 3.03 -2.61
CA VAL A 117 2.28 2.34 -2.15
C VAL A 117 1.18 2.38 -3.20
N SER A 118 1.46 1.88 -4.41
CA SER A 118 0.53 1.93 -5.56
C SER A 118 -0.88 1.40 -5.27
N PHE A 119 -1.01 0.37 -4.41
CA PHE A 119 -2.31 -0.19 -4.01
C PHE A 119 -3.10 0.67 -3.00
N PHE A 120 -2.48 1.74 -2.50
CA PHE A 120 -3.03 2.71 -1.57
C PHE A 120 -3.21 4.10 -2.21
N HIS A 121 -2.96 4.27 -3.51
CA HIS A 121 -3.15 5.55 -4.22
C HIS A 121 -4.60 6.03 -4.22
N HIS A 122 -5.59 5.15 -4.01
CA HIS A 122 -6.99 5.54 -3.77
C HIS A 122 -7.13 6.55 -2.62
N GLU A 123 -6.20 6.52 -1.67
CA GLU A 123 -6.18 7.41 -0.52
C GLU A 123 -5.71 8.84 -0.91
N VAL A 124 -4.83 8.96 -1.92
CA VAL A 124 -4.47 10.26 -2.53
C VAL A 124 -5.72 10.89 -3.13
N VAL A 125 -6.45 10.13 -3.95
CA VAL A 125 -7.69 10.56 -4.60
C VAL A 125 -8.71 11.02 -3.57
N LYS A 126 -9.01 10.18 -2.57
CA LYS A 126 -9.96 10.51 -1.49
C LYS A 126 -9.59 11.83 -0.81
N ARG A 127 -8.35 12.00 -0.35
CA ARG A 127 -7.93 13.22 0.33
C ARG A 127 -7.91 14.44 -0.57
N ALA A 128 -7.53 14.29 -1.83
CA ALA A 128 -7.55 15.38 -2.77
C ALA A 128 -8.98 15.90 -2.99
N LEU A 129 -9.94 14.98 -3.15
CA LEU A 129 -11.36 15.33 -3.25
C LEU A 129 -11.89 16.05 -2.00
N VAL A 130 -11.56 15.56 -0.80
CA VAL A 130 -11.91 16.25 0.46
C VAL A 130 -11.31 17.66 0.49
N LEU A 131 -10.01 17.80 0.21
CA LEU A 131 -9.32 19.08 0.20
C LEU A 131 -9.93 20.07 -0.81
N SER A 132 -10.36 19.59 -1.99
CA SER A 132 -11.03 20.43 -2.98
C SER A 132 -12.37 21.00 -2.50
N MET A 133 -13.07 20.28 -1.61
CA MET A 133 -14.34 20.72 -1.03
C MET A 133 -14.12 21.63 0.18
N GLU A 134 -13.12 21.33 1.02
CA GLU A 134 -12.73 22.15 2.17
C GLU A 134 -12.16 23.51 1.75
N LYS A 135 -11.35 23.52 0.67
CA LYS A 135 -10.72 24.72 0.11
C LYS A 135 -11.14 24.87 -1.36
N PRO A 136 -12.29 25.52 -1.66
CA PRO A 136 -12.77 25.68 -3.04
C PRO A 136 -11.78 26.39 -3.98
N SER A 137 -10.88 27.23 -3.46
CA SER A 137 -9.82 27.85 -4.26
C SER A 137 -8.76 26.86 -4.76
N ALA A 138 -8.62 25.70 -4.12
CA ALA A 138 -7.71 24.63 -4.54
C ALA A 138 -8.34 23.66 -5.56
N GLU A 139 -9.67 23.68 -5.76
CA GLU A 139 -10.37 22.76 -6.67
C GLU A 139 -9.74 22.68 -8.07
N PRO A 140 -9.39 23.79 -8.75
CA PRO A 140 -8.83 23.71 -10.09
C PRO A 140 -7.45 23.03 -10.11
N LEU A 141 -6.65 23.23 -9.07
CA LEU A 141 -5.34 22.58 -8.93
C LEU A 141 -5.54 21.10 -8.65
N ILE A 142 -6.38 20.74 -7.69
CA ILE A 142 -6.66 19.34 -7.36
C ILE A 142 -7.16 18.56 -8.58
N ARG A 143 -8.09 19.15 -9.35
CA ARG A 143 -8.57 18.55 -10.60
C ARG A 143 -7.41 18.30 -11.56
N LYS A 144 -6.55 19.31 -11.78
CA LYS A 144 -5.35 19.19 -12.62
C LYS A 144 -4.41 18.08 -12.17
N LEU A 145 -4.18 17.93 -10.85
CA LEU A 145 -3.34 16.86 -10.32
C LEU A 145 -3.92 15.46 -10.58
N LEU A 146 -5.23 15.28 -10.37
CA LEU A 146 -5.88 13.99 -10.58
C LEU A 146 -5.95 13.62 -12.06
N GLU A 147 -6.16 14.60 -12.94
CA GLU A 147 -6.08 14.45 -14.40
C GLU A 147 -4.67 14.02 -14.82
N GLU A 148 -3.64 14.78 -14.46
CA GLU A 148 -2.24 14.46 -14.80
C GLU A 148 -1.82 13.09 -14.25
N ALA A 149 -2.16 12.78 -13.00
CA ALA A 149 -1.83 11.50 -12.37
C ALA A 149 -2.55 10.30 -13.01
N SER A 150 -3.72 10.52 -13.61
CA SER A 150 -4.41 9.52 -14.43
C SER A 150 -3.72 9.35 -15.78
N ASP A 151 -3.41 10.46 -16.46
CA ASP A 151 -2.84 10.47 -17.80
C ASP A 151 -1.44 9.85 -17.86
N GLU A 152 -0.59 10.10 -16.85
CA GLU A 152 0.73 9.44 -16.76
C GLU A 152 0.66 8.01 -16.21
N GLY A 153 -0.52 7.51 -15.85
CA GLY A 153 -0.73 6.18 -15.28
C GLY A 153 -0.18 6.01 -13.86
N LEU A 154 0.13 7.11 -13.17
CA LEU A 154 0.61 7.09 -11.78
C LEU A 154 -0.45 6.59 -10.81
N ILE A 155 -1.70 6.98 -11.03
CA ILE A 155 -2.87 6.44 -10.35
C ILE A 155 -3.64 5.59 -11.36
N SER A 156 -3.67 4.28 -11.15
CA SER A 156 -4.43 3.39 -12.04
C SER A 156 -5.92 3.68 -11.97
N SER A 157 -6.66 3.39 -13.05
CA SER A 157 -8.13 3.56 -13.10
C SER A 157 -8.83 2.84 -11.94
N SER A 158 -8.34 1.67 -11.53
CA SER A 158 -8.87 0.94 -10.36
C SER A 158 -8.66 1.67 -9.04
N GLN A 159 -7.51 2.34 -8.86
CA GLN A 159 -7.24 3.16 -7.66
C GLN A 159 -8.05 4.45 -7.70
N MET A 160 -8.24 5.05 -8.87
CA MET A 160 -9.08 6.23 -9.05
C MET A 160 -10.52 5.94 -8.66
N ILE A 161 -11.14 4.92 -9.27
CA ILE A 161 -12.52 4.48 -8.95
C ILE A 161 -12.66 4.19 -7.46
N LYS A 162 -11.71 3.43 -6.89
CA LYS A 162 -11.72 3.12 -5.46
C LYS A 162 -11.65 4.38 -4.60
N GLY A 163 -10.89 5.40 -5.00
CA GLY A 163 -10.82 6.69 -4.33
C GLY A 163 -12.16 7.43 -4.33
N PHE A 164 -12.88 7.42 -5.46
CA PHE A 164 -14.23 7.97 -5.54
C PHE A 164 -15.23 7.22 -4.65
N TYR A 165 -15.21 5.88 -4.62
CA TYR A 165 -16.05 5.12 -3.67
C TYR A 165 -15.72 5.44 -2.21
N ARG A 166 -14.43 5.57 -1.87
CA ARG A 166 -13.99 5.96 -0.52
C ARG A 166 -14.44 7.35 -0.12
N MET A 167 -14.56 8.26 -1.08
CA MET A 167 -15.12 9.59 -0.87
C MET A 167 -16.64 9.53 -0.64
N GLU A 168 -17.36 8.73 -1.45
CA GLU A 168 -18.80 8.52 -1.29
C GLU A 168 -19.14 7.92 0.10
N GLU A 169 -18.33 6.98 0.60
CA GLU A 169 -18.50 6.38 1.93
C GLU A 169 -18.48 7.39 3.09
N ILE A 170 -17.80 8.53 2.93
CA ILE A 170 -17.68 9.56 3.98
C ILE A 170 -18.53 10.81 3.69
N LEU A 171 -19.30 10.80 2.61
CA LEU A 171 -19.96 12.00 2.10
C LEU A 171 -21.03 12.54 3.07
N ASP A 172 -21.73 11.66 3.77
CA ASP A 172 -22.73 12.05 4.78
C ASP A 172 -22.08 12.73 5.99
N ASP A 173 -20.97 12.18 6.48
CA ASP A 173 -20.20 12.78 7.57
C ASP A 173 -19.60 14.12 7.13
N LEU A 174 -19.05 14.20 5.92
CA LEU A 174 -18.51 15.45 5.38
C LEU A 174 -19.58 16.53 5.19
N CYS A 175 -20.84 16.15 4.94
CA CYS A 175 -21.95 17.12 4.85
C CYS A 175 -22.27 17.81 6.18
N LEU A 176 -21.84 17.26 7.31
CA LEU A 176 -21.97 17.90 8.62
C LEU A 176 -21.11 19.16 8.71
N ASP A 177 -19.92 19.13 8.11
CA ASP A 177 -18.98 20.26 8.08
C ASP A 177 -19.18 21.14 6.84
N ILE A 178 -19.52 20.53 5.69
CA ILE A 178 -19.68 21.19 4.39
C ILE A 178 -21.04 20.82 3.80
N PRO A 179 -22.11 21.58 4.05
CA PRO A 179 -23.46 21.25 3.59
C PRO A 179 -23.60 21.03 2.07
N ALA A 180 -22.71 21.63 1.28
CA ALA A 180 -22.68 21.50 -0.17
C ALA A 180 -21.91 20.27 -0.69
N ALA A 181 -21.21 19.51 0.16
CA ALA A 181 -20.30 18.43 -0.23
C ALA A 181 -20.95 17.43 -1.20
N ARG A 182 -22.18 16.98 -0.90
CA ARG A 182 -22.93 16.07 -1.77
C ARG A 182 -23.16 16.64 -3.16
N SER A 183 -23.57 17.89 -3.26
CA SER A 183 -23.81 18.55 -4.55
C SER A 183 -22.52 18.75 -5.35
N LEU A 184 -21.42 19.11 -4.67
CA LEU A 184 -20.10 19.26 -5.29
C LEU A 184 -19.61 17.92 -5.86
N PHE A 185 -19.65 16.85 -5.05
CA PHE A 185 -19.26 15.51 -5.48
C PHE A 185 -20.07 15.03 -6.68
N GLN A 186 -21.40 15.15 -6.63
CA GLN A 186 -22.28 14.75 -7.73
C GLN A 186 -22.05 15.55 -9.00
N SER A 187 -21.70 16.84 -8.89
CA SER A 187 -21.37 17.69 -10.05
C SER A 187 -19.98 17.41 -10.65
N LEU A 188 -19.07 16.82 -9.86
CA LEU A 188 -17.70 16.51 -10.28
C LEU A 188 -17.64 15.23 -11.12
N ILE A 189 -18.40 14.19 -10.75
CA ILE A 189 -18.41 12.89 -11.45
C ILE A 189 -18.56 13.01 -12.97
N PRO A 190 -19.59 13.70 -13.53
CA PRO A 190 -19.74 13.79 -14.98
C PRO A 190 -18.59 14.54 -15.64
N LYS A 191 -17.98 15.52 -14.96
CA LYS A 191 -16.79 16.23 -15.46
C LYS A 191 -15.59 15.30 -15.53
N ALA A 192 -15.33 14.57 -14.44
CA ALA A 192 -14.23 13.62 -14.35
C ALA A 192 -14.31 12.52 -15.41
N ILE A 193 -15.52 12.05 -15.71
CA ILE A 193 -15.76 11.08 -16.79
C ILE A 193 -15.53 11.73 -18.15
N SER A 194 -16.04 12.94 -18.38
CA SER A 194 -15.89 13.63 -19.67
C SER A 194 -14.44 14.03 -19.99
N GLU A 195 -13.66 14.32 -18.94
CA GLU A 195 -12.24 14.65 -19.01
C GLU A 195 -11.36 13.38 -19.04
N GLY A 196 -11.94 12.19 -18.87
CA GLY A 196 -11.27 10.91 -19.10
C GLY A 196 -10.48 10.35 -17.92
N TRP A 197 -10.41 11.06 -16.78
CA TRP A 197 -9.67 10.61 -15.61
C TRP A 197 -10.51 9.77 -14.63
N LEU A 198 -11.83 9.63 -14.84
CA LEU A 198 -12.68 8.67 -14.12
C LEU A 198 -13.38 7.71 -15.08
N ASP A 199 -13.29 6.40 -14.79
CA ASP A 199 -13.95 5.38 -15.61
C ASP A 199 -15.50 5.50 -15.52
N PRO A 200 -16.22 5.45 -16.66
CA PRO A 200 -17.68 5.46 -16.68
C PRO A 200 -18.36 4.36 -15.86
N SER A 201 -17.65 3.27 -15.52
CA SER A 201 -18.15 2.20 -14.66
C SER A 201 -18.61 2.72 -13.29
N PHE A 202 -18.00 3.81 -12.80
CA PHE A 202 -18.39 4.44 -11.54
C PHE A 202 -19.83 4.97 -11.56
N ALA A 203 -20.28 5.54 -12.67
CA ALA A 203 -21.64 6.07 -12.80
C ALA A 203 -22.71 4.96 -12.93
N LYS A 204 -22.33 3.79 -13.47
CA LYS A 204 -23.24 2.64 -13.61
C LYS A 204 -23.58 2.03 -12.25
N SER A 205 -22.59 1.88 -11.36
CA SER A 205 -22.86 1.40 -9.99
C SER A 205 -23.76 2.35 -9.19
N ALA A 206 -23.64 3.66 -9.40
CA ALA A 206 -24.47 4.65 -8.69
C ALA A 206 -25.95 4.62 -9.12
N THR A 207 -26.25 4.10 -10.31
CA THR A 207 -27.62 4.01 -10.86
C THR A 207 -28.27 2.65 -10.67
N GLU A 208 -27.48 1.59 -10.49
CA GLU A 208 -27.97 0.22 -10.22
C GLU A 208 -28.21 -0.08 -8.73
N ASP A 209 -27.68 0.74 -7.81
CA ASP A 209 -27.73 0.55 -6.34
C ASP A 209 -29.08 0.86 -5.66
N GLY A 210 -30.17 0.98 -6.42
CA GLY A 210 -31.52 1.00 -5.88
C GLY A 210 -32.02 -0.36 -5.36
N ALA A 211 -31.30 -1.47 -5.59
CA ALA A 211 -31.86 -2.81 -5.39
C ALA A 211 -30.91 -3.94 -4.96
N VAL A 212 -29.74 -3.69 -4.34
CA VAL A 212 -28.93 -4.79 -3.76
C VAL A 212 -28.43 -4.43 -2.35
N PRO A 213 -28.65 -5.27 -1.32
CA PRO A 213 -28.18 -4.96 0.04
C PRO A 213 -26.65 -5.06 0.13
N ARG A 214 -26.03 -4.02 0.68
CA ARG A 214 -24.60 -3.90 1.07
C ARG A 214 -24.22 -4.91 2.18
N GLN A 215 -24.29 -6.21 1.93
CA GLN A 215 -23.99 -7.24 2.95
C GLN A 215 -22.49 -7.47 3.19
N ASP A 216 -21.62 -7.15 2.23
CA ASP A 216 -20.19 -7.44 2.37
C ASP A 216 -19.44 -6.39 3.20
N ASN A 217 -19.89 -5.14 3.20
CA ASN A 217 -19.22 -4.05 3.92
C ASN A 217 -19.58 -4.04 5.42
N GLU A 218 -20.78 -4.48 5.81
CA GLU A 218 -21.17 -4.67 7.22
C GLU A 218 -20.40 -5.81 7.88
N LYS A 219 -20.15 -6.91 7.16
CA LYS A 219 -19.31 -8.00 7.65
C LYS A 219 -17.89 -7.51 7.92
N VAL A 220 -17.29 -6.80 6.97
CA VAL A 220 -15.93 -6.28 7.12
C VAL A 220 -15.83 -5.23 8.25
N LYS A 221 -16.86 -4.40 8.46
CA LYS A 221 -16.94 -3.50 9.63
C LYS A 221 -17.04 -4.28 10.95
N ARG A 222 -17.94 -5.27 11.05
CA ARG A 222 -18.05 -6.14 12.23
C ARG A 222 -16.75 -6.86 12.56
N TYR A 223 -16.09 -7.45 11.55
CA TYR A 223 -14.80 -8.10 11.75
C TYR A 223 -13.73 -7.14 12.27
N LYS A 224 -13.73 -5.87 11.83
CA LYS A 224 -12.78 -4.87 12.34
C LYS A 224 -13.10 -4.44 13.76
N GLU A 225 -14.37 -4.31 14.11
CA GLU A 225 -14.81 -3.97 15.47
C GLU A 225 -14.51 -5.10 16.46
N GLU A 226 -14.73 -6.36 16.05
CA GLU A 226 -14.45 -7.56 16.86
C GLU A 226 -12.94 -7.78 17.09
N VAL A 227 -12.08 -7.47 16.11
CA VAL A 227 -10.61 -7.58 16.27
C VAL A 227 -10.04 -6.49 17.17
N VAL A 228 -10.66 -5.31 17.25
CA VAL A 228 -10.22 -4.20 18.11
C VAL A 228 -10.65 -4.38 19.58
N THR A 229 -11.59 -5.30 19.85
CA THR A 229 -12.09 -5.58 21.21
C THR A 229 -11.51 -6.85 21.86
N MET A 230 -10.58 -7.54 21.20
CA MET A 230 -9.78 -8.64 21.78
C MET A 230 -8.37 -8.17 22.15
#